data_AF-A0A0N9R1H6-F1
#
_entry.id   AF-A0A0N9R1H6-F1
#
_cell.length_a   1.000
_cell.length_b   1.000
_cell.length_c   1.000
_cell.angle_alpha   90.00
_cell.angle_beta   90.00
_cell.angle_gamma   90.00
#
_symmetry.space_group_name_H-M   'P 1'
#
loop_
_entity.id
_entity.type
_entity.pdbx_description
1 polymer ?
#
loop_
_entity_poly.entity_id
_entity_poly.type
_entity_poly.pdbx_seq_one_letter_code
_entity_poly.pdbx_strand_id
1 'polypeptide(L)'
;ACNEERAAQARFGAVMCCCGPCAMYRRSALLMVLDQYETQLFRGKLSDFGEDRHLTILMLKAGLRTEYVPDAIAATVVPDRLRPYIRQQLRWARSTFRDTLLSLRLLPSLDRYLTLDVVGQNVGPLLLAVSVVAGIAHLALTGEAPWWTGITIAAMTLIRCSVAAFRARE
;
A
#
# COMPACT_ATOMS: atom_id res chain seq x y z
N ALA A 1 10.02 5.90 2.63
CA ALA A 1 9.14 4.79 2.19
C ALA A 1 7.78 5.27 1.65
N CYS A 2 6.73 5.48 2.47
CA CYS A 2 5.39 5.76 1.91
C CYS A 2 5.29 7.10 1.17
N ASN A 3 6.02 8.13 1.59
CA ASN A 3 6.00 9.44 0.92
C ASN A 3 6.73 9.43 -0.43
N GLU A 4 7.79 8.64 -0.58
CA GLU A 4 8.52 8.51 -1.86
C GLU A 4 7.67 7.82 -2.92
N GLU A 5 6.96 6.76 -2.53
CA GLU A 5 6.02 6.07 -3.40
C GLU A 5 4.92 7.04 -3.88
N ARG A 6 4.34 7.82 -2.96
CA ARG A 6 3.33 8.82 -3.31
C ARG A 6 3.88 9.92 -4.21
N ALA A 7 5.11 10.38 -3.97
CA ALA A 7 5.77 11.36 -4.83
C ALA A 7 5.97 10.81 -6.25
N ALA A 8 6.30 9.52 -6.39
CA ALA A 8 6.38 8.87 -7.70
C ALA A 8 5.00 8.72 -8.36
N GLN A 9 3.98 8.29 -7.60
CA GLN A 9 2.61 8.16 -8.08
C GLN A 9 2.00 9.50 -8.51
N ALA A 10 2.31 10.59 -7.80
CA ALA A 10 1.83 11.93 -8.12
C ALA A 10 2.32 12.44 -9.48
N ARG A 11 3.48 11.98 -9.97
CA ARG A 11 3.94 12.30 -11.34
C ARG A 11 2.97 11.82 -12.43
N PHE A 12 2.11 10.85 -12.09
CA PHE A 12 1.07 10.30 -12.95
C PHE A 12 -0.34 10.80 -12.55
N GLY A 13 -0.42 11.79 -11.65
CA GLY A 13 -1.69 12.38 -11.18
C GLY A 13 -2.58 11.43 -10.38
N ALA A 14 -2.02 10.34 -9.85
CA ALA A 14 -2.79 9.29 -9.21
C ALA A 14 -2.05 8.68 -8.01
N VAL A 15 -1.94 9.45 -6.94
CA VAL A 15 -1.64 8.90 -5.61
C VAL A 15 -2.70 7.86 -5.26
N MET A 16 -2.29 6.62 -5.02
CA MET A 16 -3.21 5.48 -4.85
C MET A 16 -3.85 5.43 -3.45
N CYS A 17 -3.35 6.22 -2.50
CA CYS A 17 -3.93 6.35 -1.17
C CYS A 17 -3.63 7.74 -0.57
N CYS A 18 -4.61 8.64 -0.59
CA CYS A 18 -4.57 9.89 0.15
C CYS A 18 -4.84 9.60 1.63
N CYS A 19 -3.80 9.58 2.46
CA CYS A 19 -3.93 9.12 3.85
C CYS A 19 -4.54 10.15 4.78
N GLY A 20 -5.43 9.67 5.66
CA GLY A 20 -6.25 10.46 6.57
C GLY A 20 -5.50 11.47 7.45
N PRO A 21 -4.26 11.21 7.93
CA PRO A 21 -3.55 12.21 8.73
C PRO A 21 -3.31 13.55 8.05
N CYS A 22 -3.25 13.59 6.72
CA CYS A 22 -3.03 14.82 5.96
C CYS A 22 -3.58 14.68 4.54
N ALA A 23 -4.91 14.68 4.41
CA ALA A 23 -5.60 14.70 3.13
C ALA A 23 -6.63 15.83 3.09
N MET A 24 -6.72 16.50 1.95
CA MET A 24 -7.70 17.56 1.71
C MET A 24 -8.44 17.27 0.41
N TYR A 25 -9.76 17.43 0.43
CA TYR A 25 -10.61 17.18 -0.72
C TYR A 25 -11.45 18.41 -1.02
N ARG A 26 -11.62 18.72 -2.31
CA ARG A 26 -12.60 19.72 -2.73
C ARG A 26 -13.99 19.18 -2.40
N ARG A 27 -14.83 19.97 -1.73
CA ARG A 27 -16.21 19.57 -1.36
C ARG A 27 -16.99 19.03 -2.56
N SER A 28 -16.93 19.70 -3.71
CA SER A 28 -17.64 19.25 -4.91
C SER A 28 -17.15 17.88 -5.40
N ALA A 29 -15.85 17.59 -5.30
CA ALA A 29 -15.29 16.29 -5.63
C ALA A 29 -15.79 15.19 -4.68
N LEU A 30 -15.81 15.49 -3.37
CA LEU A 30 -16.32 14.56 -2.36
C LEU A 30 -17.80 14.23 -2.58
N LEU A 31 -18.63 15.24 -2.82
CA LEU A 31 -20.06 15.04 -3.05
C LEU A 31 -20.38 14.18 -4.28
N MET A 32 -19.51 14.15 -5.30
CA MET A 32 -19.73 13.30 -6.47
C MET A 32 -19.60 11.80 -6.16
N VAL A 33 -18.84 11.44 -5.12
CA VAL A 33 -18.55 10.03 -4.79
C VAL A 33 -19.09 9.62 -3.43
N LEU A 34 -19.67 10.55 -2.66
CA LEU A 34 -20.08 10.33 -1.28
C LEU A 34 -21.12 9.20 -1.13
N ASP A 35 -22.14 9.18 -1.98
CA ASP A 35 -23.17 8.14 -1.95
C ASP A 35 -22.57 6.74 -2.19
N GLN A 36 -21.67 6.61 -3.16
CA GLN A 36 -20.97 5.35 -3.43
C GLN A 36 -20.01 4.95 -2.31
N TYR A 37 -19.41 5.94 -1.65
CA TYR A 37 -18.51 5.75 -0.53
C TYR A 37 -19.26 5.23 0.71
N GLU A 38 -20.40 5.83 1.04
CA GLU A 38 -21.22 5.45 2.21
C GLU A 38 -21.96 4.11 2.03
N THR A 39 -22.34 3.78 0.79
CA THR A 39 -23.11 2.56 0.48
C THR A 39 -22.24 1.37 0.08
N GLN A 40 -20.91 1.48 0.22
CA GLN A 40 -19.99 0.45 -0.21
C GLN A 40 -20.20 -0.88 0.55
N LEU A 41 -20.42 -1.95 -0.21
CA LEU A 41 -20.46 -3.31 0.32
C LEU A 41 -19.17 -4.06 0.01
N PHE A 42 -18.61 -4.72 1.02
CA PHE A 42 -17.57 -5.73 0.84
C PHE A 42 -18.09 -7.09 1.34
N ARG A 43 -18.17 -8.06 0.43
CA ARG A 43 -18.72 -9.42 0.72
C ARG A 43 -20.10 -9.38 1.38
N GLY A 44 -20.97 -8.46 0.92
CA GLY A 44 -22.35 -8.32 1.39
C GLY A 44 -22.52 -7.57 2.72
N LYS A 45 -21.45 -6.99 3.29
CA LYS A 45 -21.51 -6.16 4.50
C LYS A 45 -21.07 -4.74 4.18
N LEU A 46 -21.65 -3.75 4.86
CA LEU A 46 -21.17 -2.37 4.82
C LEU A 46 -19.70 -2.33 5.22
N SER A 47 -18.92 -1.60 4.43
CA SER A 47 -17.46 -1.54 4.55
C SER A 47 -17.07 -0.43 5.53
N ASP A 48 -16.46 -0.82 6.65
CA ASP A 48 -16.01 0.04 7.76
C ASP A 48 -14.47 0.13 7.88
N PHE A 49 -13.74 -0.59 7.02
CA PHE A 49 -12.28 -0.57 6.95
C PHE A 49 -11.80 0.21 5.71
N GLY A 50 -10.53 0.66 5.68
CA GLY A 50 -9.85 1.16 4.46
C GLY A 50 -10.47 2.40 3.80
N GLU A 51 -10.99 3.32 4.61
CA GLU A 51 -11.67 4.56 4.20
C GLU A 51 -10.86 5.39 3.20
N ASP A 52 -9.60 5.67 3.52
CA ASP A 52 -8.72 6.55 2.74
C ASP A 52 -8.50 6.07 1.29
N ARG A 53 -8.07 4.81 1.15
CA ARG A 53 -7.75 4.22 -0.15
C ARG A 53 -9.00 4.01 -0.97
N HIS A 54 -10.10 3.58 -0.34
CA HIS A 54 -11.37 3.42 -1.04
C HIS A 54 -11.86 4.75 -1.61
N LEU A 55 -11.88 5.81 -0.80
CA LEU A 55 -12.25 7.15 -1.25
C LEU A 55 -11.36 7.60 -2.41
N THR A 56 -10.05 7.39 -2.29
CA THR A 56 -9.07 7.70 -3.35
C THR A 56 -9.38 6.95 -4.65
N ILE A 57 -9.68 5.65 -4.59
CA ILE A 57 -10.08 4.85 -5.75
C ILE A 57 -11.35 5.39 -6.40
N LEU A 58 -12.36 5.78 -5.61
CA LEU A 58 -13.60 6.36 -6.15
C LEU A 58 -13.33 7.68 -6.87
N MET A 59 -12.49 8.54 -6.29
CA MET A 59 -12.08 9.81 -6.90
C MET A 59 -11.39 9.56 -8.25
N LEU A 60 -10.42 8.64 -8.30
CA LEU A 60 -9.71 8.27 -9.52
C LEU A 60 -10.65 7.67 -10.57
N LYS A 61 -11.60 6.80 -10.15
CA LYS A 61 -12.63 6.25 -11.05
C LYS A 61 -13.59 7.31 -11.59
N ALA A 62 -13.83 8.39 -10.84
CA ALA A 62 -14.60 9.54 -11.29
C ALA A 62 -13.81 10.47 -12.23
N GLY A 63 -12.57 10.10 -12.61
CA GLY A 63 -11.71 10.88 -13.49
C GLY A 63 -11.01 12.05 -12.80
N LEU A 64 -11.04 12.10 -11.46
CA LEU A 64 -10.34 13.11 -10.69
C LEU A 64 -8.88 12.72 -10.49
N ARG A 65 -8.03 13.73 -10.24
CA ARG A 65 -6.62 13.54 -9.93
C ARG A 65 -6.35 13.60 -8.44
N THR A 66 -5.33 12.89 -8.00
CA THR A 66 -4.84 12.91 -6.62
C THR A 66 -3.34 13.20 -6.62
N GLU A 67 -2.95 14.18 -5.82
CA GLU A 67 -1.60 14.76 -5.83
C GLU A 67 -0.92 14.60 -4.46
N TYR A 68 0.41 14.56 -4.47
CA TYR A 68 1.23 14.59 -3.26
C TYR A 68 1.86 15.96 -3.09
N VAL A 69 1.61 16.60 -1.94
CA VAL A 69 2.18 17.91 -1.60
C VAL A 69 3.25 17.71 -0.53
N PRO A 70 4.55 17.83 -0.85
CA PRO A 70 5.63 17.56 0.10
C PRO A 70 5.63 18.51 1.31
N ASP A 71 5.17 19.75 1.11
CA ASP A 71 5.09 20.76 2.17
C ASP A 71 3.89 20.57 3.11
N ALA A 72 2.94 19.69 2.75
CA ALA A 72 1.79 19.36 3.60
C ALA A 72 2.20 18.29 4.63
N ILE A 73 2.75 18.75 5.76
CA ILE A 73 3.32 17.90 6.80
C ILE A 73 2.34 17.77 7.97
N ALA A 74 2.09 16.53 8.40
CA ALA A 74 1.35 16.24 9.63
C ALA A 74 2.16 15.29 10.53
N ALA A 75 2.32 15.68 11.79
CA ALA A 75 2.89 14.82 12.82
C ALA A 75 1.82 13.85 13.35
N THR A 76 2.16 12.57 13.47
CA THR A 76 1.24 11.55 13.99
C THR A 76 1.92 10.72 15.08
N VAL A 77 1.10 10.18 15.99
CA VAL A 77 1.57 9.24 16.99
C VAL A 77 1.78 7.88 16.33
N VAL A 78 2.98 7.33 16.46
CA VAL A 78 3.32 5.99 15.97
C VAL A 78 3.47 5.05 17.17
N PRO A 79 3.01 3.79 17.07
CA PRO A 79 3.28 2.78 18.08
C PRO A 79 4.77 2.67 18.45
N ASP A 80 5.06 2.76 19.74
CA ASP A 80 6.39 2.61 20.33
C ASP A 80 6.70 1.15 20.74
N ARG A 81 5.68 0.29 20.77
CA ARG A 81 5.78 -1.13 21.13
C ARG A 81 5.47 -2.03 19.94
N LEU A 82 6.15 -3.18 19.90
CA LEU A 82 6.03 -4.15 18.81
C LEU A 82 4.59 -4.67 18.62
N ARG A 83 3.88 -5.00 19.71
CA ARG A 83 2.53 -5.58 19.60
C ARG A 83 1.51 -4.62 18.97
N PRO A 84 1.36 -3.35 19.43
CA PRO A 84 0.51 -2.38 18.74
C PRO A 84 0.98 -2.06 17.31
N TYR A 85 2.30 -2.00 17.07
CA TYR A 85 2.85 -1.82 15.73
C TYR A 85 2.41 -2.93 14.76
N ILE A 86 2.55 -4.20 15.14
CA ILE A 86 2.13 -5.34 14.31
C ILE A 86 0.61 -5.28 14.03
N ARG A 87 -0.21 -4.97 15.04
CA ARG A 87 -1.67 -4.82 14.82
C ARG A 87 -1.98 -3.74 13.80
N GLN A 88 -1.26 -2.61 13.84
CA GLN A 88 -1.39 -1.54 12.87
C GLN A 88 -1.00 -1.99 11.46
N GLN A 89 0.15 -2.64 11.30
CA GLN A 89 0.60 -3.17 10.00
C GLN A 89 -0.38 -4.19 9.41
N LEU A 90 -0.89 -5.12 10.24
CA LEU A 90 -1.88 -6.11 9.80
C LEU A 90 -3.21 -5.47 9.42
N ARG A 91 -3.64 -4.40 10.09
CA ARG A 91 -4.83 -3.62 9.69
C ARG A 91 -4.60 -2.97 8.32
N TRP A 92 -3.44 -2.35 8.10
CA TRP A 92 -3.11 -1.73 6.82
C TRP A 92 -3.00 -2.74 5.69
N ALA A 93 -2.33 -3.87 5.91
CA ALA A 93 -2.21 -4.94 4.93
C ALA A 93 -3.59 -5.47 4.51
N ARG A 94 -4.50 -5.72 5.47
CA ARG A 94 -5.86 -6.17 5.18
C ARG A 94 -6.64 -5.17 4.31
N SER A 95 -6.56 -3.87 4.61
CA SER A 95 -7.18 -2.84 3.77
C SER A 95 -6.55 -2.81 2.37
N THR A 96 -5.22 -2.84 2.26
CA THR A 96 -4.54 -2.83 0.95
C THR A 96 -4.97 -3.97 0.05
N PHE A 97 -5.02 -5.21 0.56
CA PHE A 97 -5.46 -6.36 -0.24
C PHE A 97 -6.92 -6.23 -0.69
N ARG A 98 -7.81 -5.81 0.22
CA ARG A 98 -9.22 -5.61 -0.08
C ARG A 98 -9.42 -4.54 -1.15
N ASP A 99 -8.77 -3.40 -0.98
CA ASP A 99 -8.94 -2.24 -1.84
C ASP A 99 -8.30 -2.47 -3.21
N THR A 100 -7.21 -3.24 -3.26
CA THR A 100 -6.62 -3.71 -4.54
C THR A 100 -7.62 -4.55 -5.32
N LEU A 101 -8.32 -5.48 -4.65
CA LEU A 101 -9.35 -6.30 -5.30
C LEU A 101 -10.47 -5.44 -5.90
N LEU A 102 -10.88 -4.39 -5.18
CA LEU A 102 -11.89 -3.43 -5.63
C LEU A 102 -11.37 -2.51 -6.75
N SER A 103 -10.07 -2.18 -6.73
CA SER A 103 -9.42 -1.34 -7.74
C SER A 103 -8.98 -2.09 -8.99
N LEU A 104 -9.16 -3.42 -9.08
CA LEU A 104 -8.79 -4.17 -10.29
C LEU A 104 -9.43 -3.61 -11.57
N ARG A 105 -10.65 -3.06 -11.46
CA ARG A 105 -11.33 -2.42 -12.60
C ARG A 105 -10.79 -1.02 -12.92
N LEU A 106 -10.10 -0.38 -11.98
CA LEU A 106 -9.43 0.90 -12.19
C LEU A 106 -8.07 0.70 -12.89
N LEU A 107 -7.36 -0.40 -12.64
CA LEU A 107 -5.99 -0.62 -13.14
C LEU A 107 -5.82 -0.38 -14.65
N PRO A 108 -6.70 -0.83 -15.56
CA PRO A 108 -6.53 -0.59 -17.00
C PRO A 108 -6.59 0.88 -17.41
N SER A 109 -7.16 1.75 -16.57
CA SER A 109 -7.24 3.20 -16.80
C SER A 109 -6.07 3.98 -16.21
N LEU A 110 -5.20 3.33 -15.42
CA LEU A 110 -4.02 3.94 -14.84
C LEU A 110 -2.81 3.82 -15.77
N ASP A 111 -1.79 4.64 -15.52
CA ASP A 111 -0.50 4.49 -16.18
C ASP A 111 0.13 3.11 -15.89
N ARG A 112 0.94 2.61 -16.84
CA ARG A 112 1.63 1.32 -16.72
C ARG A 112 2.52 1.25 -15.49
N TYR A 113 3.18 2.35 -15.14
CA TYR A 113 3.99 2.45 -13.92
C TYR A 113 3.15 2.18 -12.68
N LEU A 114 1.98 2.84 -12.57
CA LEU A 114 1.08 2.68 -11.43
C LEU A 114 0.52 1.26 -11.34
N THR A 115 0.21 0.66 -12.49
CA THR A 115 -0.25 -0.73 -12.54
C THR A 115 0.82 -1.67 -12.03
N LEU A 116 2.07 -1.50 -12.48
CA LEU A 116 3.21 -2.30 -12.01
C LEU A 116 3.48 -2.08 -10.52
N ASP A 117 3.36 -0.85 -10.04
CA ASP A 117 3.51 -0.50 -8.63
C ASP A 117 2.47 -1.23 -7.77
N VAL A 118 1.19 -1.15 -8.13
CA VAL A 118 0.10 -1.85 -7.42
C VAL A 118 0.29 -3.37 -7.46
N VAL A 119 0.66 -3.94 -8.61
CA VAL A 119 0.95 -5.38 -8.73
C VAL A 119 2.13 -5.75 -7.82
N GLY A 120 3.23 -4.99 -7.87
CA GLY A 120 4.42 -5.24 -7.06
C GLY A 120 4.15 -5.17 -5.56
N GLN A 121 3.34 -4.21 -5.12
CA GLN A 121 2.94 -4.06 -3.71
C GLN A 121 2.10 -5.23 -3.18
N ASN A 122 1.34 -5.91 -4.05
CA ASN A 122 0.51 -7.06 -3.66
C ASN A 122 1.22 -8.39 -3.84
N VAL A 123 1.95 -8.58 -4.94
CA VAL A 123 2.67 -9.82 -5.27
C VAL A 123 3.92 -9.97 -4.41
N GLY A 124 4.66 -8.88 -4.14
CA GLY A 124 5.91 -8.92 -3.37
C GLY A 124 5.75 -9.56 -1.98
N PRO A 125 4.81 -9.12 -1.13
CA PRO A 125 4.57 -9.74 0.17
C PRO A 125 4.13 -11.21 0.09
N LEU A 126 3.36 -11.58 -0.93
CA LEU A 126 2.95 -12.97 -1.15
C LEU A 126 4.14 -13.87 -1.51
N LEU A 127 4.99 -13.41 -2.44
CA LEU A 127 6.22 -14.12 -2.80
C LEU A 127 7.15 -14.27 -1.60
N LEU A 128 7.31 -13.21 -0.81
CA LEU A 128 8.11 -13.28 0.42
C LEU A 128 7.56 -14.32 1.40
N ALA A 129 6.23 -14.35 1.61
CA ALA A 129 5.60 -15.34 2.48
C ALA A 129 5.83 -16.78 1.96
N VAL A 130 5.67 -17.00 0.65
CA VAL A 130 5.94 -18.30 0.01
C VAL A 130 7.41 -18.69 0.18
N SER A 131 8.36 -17.77 -0.05
CA SER A 131 9.79 -18.03 0.13
C SER A 131 10.14 -18.41 1.57
N VAL A 132 9.55 -17.74 2.56
CA VAL A 132 9.76 -18.07 3.98
C VAL A 132 9.21 -19.47 4.31
N VAL A 133 7.98 -19.79 3.88
CA VAL A 133 7.37 -21.11 4.11
C VAL A 133 8.19 -22.21 3.43
N ALA A 134 8.61 -22.00 2.18
CA ALA A 134 9.45 -22.94 1.44
C ALA A 134 10.81 -23.14 2.14
N GLY A 135 11.42 -22.08 2.67
CA GLY A 135 12.66 -22.16 3.45
C GLY A 135 12.50 -22.99 4.73
N ILE A 136 11.41 -22.78 5.48
CA ILE A 136 11.10 -23.57 6.68
C ILE A 136 10.86 -25.04 6.32
N ALA A 137 10.11 -25.30 5.24
CA ALA A 137 9.86 -26.66 4.77
C ALA A 137 11.15 -27.37 4.33
N HIS A 138 12.06 -26.67 3.63
CA HIS A 138 13.37 -27.20 3.28
C HIS A 138 14.13 -27.63 4.54
N LEU A 139 14.26 -26.73 5.52
CA LEU A 139 14.93 -27.04 6.78
C LEU A 139 14.32 -28.24 7.50
N ALA A 140 12.99 -28.34 7.53
CA ALA A 140 12.28 -29.43 8.20
C ALA A 140 12.46 -30.78 7.50
N LEU A 141 12.58 -30.80 6.17
CA LEU A 141 12.67 -32.02 5.37
C LEU A 141 14.11 -32.53 5.19
N THR A 142 15.08 -31.62 5.04
CA THR A 142 16.49 -31.99 4.74
C THR A 142 17.40 -31.86 5.95
N GLY A 143 16.99 -31.13 7.00
CA GLY A 143 17.86 -30.77 8.12
C GLY A 143 18.91 -29.70 7.77
N GLU A 144 18.95 -29.23 6.52
CA GLU A 144 19.91 -28.25 6.04
C GLU A 144 19.30 -26.84 6.03
N ALA A 145 20.10 -25.86 6.46
CA ALA A 145 19.69 -24.47 6.47
C ALA A 145 19.44 -23.94 5.03
N PRO A 146 18.31 -23.26 4.76
CA PRO A 146 17.97 -22.71 3.44
C PRO A 146 18.74 -21.40 3.17
N TRP A 147 20.07 -21.51 3.10
CA TRP A 147 20.98 -20.37 3.06
C TRP A 147 20.74 -19.45 1.85
N TRP A 148 20.44 -20.00 0.67
CA TRP A 148 20.13 -19.19 -0.52
C TRP A 148 18.88 -18.32 -0.32
N THR A 149 17.83 -18.88 0.26
CA THR A 149 16.60 -18.13 0.58
C THR A 149 16.90 -17.02 1.58
N GLY A 150 17.68 -17.33 2.62
CA GLY A 150 18.12 -16.35 3.61
C GLY A 150 18.95 -15.22 3.02
N ILE A 151 19.95 -15.54 2.20
CA ILE A 151 20.81 -14.56 1.51
C ILE A 151 19.98 -13.67 0.59
N THR A 152 19.07 -14.25 -0.19
CA THR A 152 18.24 -13.49 -1.13
C THR A 152 17.35 -12.47 -0.39
N ILE A 153 16.67 -12.89 0.67
CA ILE A 153 15.83 -12.01 1.49
C ILE A 153 16.68 -10.91 2.14
N ALA A 154 17.85 -11.27 2.70
CA ALA A 154 18.75 -10.31 3.32
C ALA A 154 19.27 -9.28 2.31
N ALA A 155 19.72 -9.72 1.13
CA ALA A 155 20.20 -8.85 0.06
C ALA A 155 19.11 -7.89 -0.42
N MET A 156 17.89 -8.38 -0.71
CA MET A 156 16.77 -7.53 -1.12
C MET A 156 16.40 -6.49 -0.04
N THR A 157 16.45 -6.89 1.23
CA THR A 157 16.18 -5.99 2.36
C THR A 157 17.25 -4.91 2.47
N LEU A 158 18.53 -5.29 2.38
CA LEU A 158 19.64 -4.36 2.42
C LEU A 158 19.59 -3.35 1.28
N ILE A 159 19.33 -3.80 0.05
CA ILE A 159 19.18 -2.92 -1.12
C ILE A 159 18.04 -1.92 -0.88
N ARG A 160 16.87 -2.39 -0.45
CA ARG A 160 15.72 -1.51 -0.15
C ARG A 160 16.02 -0.49 0.95
N CYS A 161 16.62 -0.94 2.05
CA CYS A 161 17.00 -0.07 3.16
C CYS A 161 18.05 0.96 2.73
N SER A 162 19.02 0.57 1.90
CA SER A 162 20.08 1.45 1.40
C SER A 162 19.52 2.53 0.50
N VAL A 163 18.63 2.17 -0.44
CA VAL A 163 17.94 3.13 -1.31
C VAL A 163 17.09 4.10 -0.49
N ALA A 164 16.32 3.60 0.47
CA ALA A 164 15.51 4.45 1.35
C ALA A 164 16.37 5.39 2.22
N ALA A 165 17.48 4.89 2.76
CA ALA A 165 18.40 5.69 3.58
C ALA A 165 19.14 6.76 2.76
N PHE A 166 19.53 6.45 1.51
CA PHE A 166 20.15 7.41 0.61
C PHE A 166 19.17 8.54 0.28
N ARG A 167 17.93 8.20 -0.11
CA ARG A 167 16.90 9.19 -0.45
C ARG A 167 16.39 10.00 0.73
N ALA A 168 16.42 9.46 1.95
CA ALA A 168 16.05 10.21 3.15
C ALA A 168 17.08 11.30 3.54
N ARG A 169 18.26 11.33 2.89
CA ARG A 169 19.27 12.38 3.07
C ARG A 169 19.14 13.53 2.08
N GLU A 170 18.37 13.34 1.00
CA GLU A 170 17.99 14.38 0.03
C GLU A 170 16.75 15.14 0.53
#